data_AF-A0A258ASI8-F1
#
_entry.id   AF-A0A258ASI8-F1
#
_cell.length_a   1.000
_cell.length_b   1.000
_cell.length_c   1.000
_cell.angle_alpha   90.00
_cell.angle_beta   90.00
_cell.angle_gamma   90.00
#
_symmetry.space_group_name_H-M   'P 1'
#
loop_
_entity.id
_entity.type
_entity.pdbx_description
1 polymer ?
#
loop_
_entity_poly.entity_id
_entity_poly.type
_entity_poly.pdbx_seq_one_letter_code
_entity_poly.pdbx_strand_id
1 'polypeptide(L)'
;MTLAANPPIEIPLERMTGPQKWDLFQALWEDLSGSMDDEARSPDWHADVLRERLEREERGEAVWRGVDETFDRIRAQIAHGRKN
;
A
#
# COMPACT_ATOMS: atom_id res chain seq x y z
N MET A 1 -20.45 -4.17 -5.02
CA MET A 1 -20.51 -5.28 -4.03
C MET A 1 -20.61 -4.67 -2.64
N THR A 2 -21.50 -5.15 -1.78
CA THR A 2 -21.63 -4.67 -0.38
C THR A 2 -20.82 -5.56 0.56
N LEU A 3 -20.30 -5.01 1.67
CA LEU A 3 -19.57 -5.71 2.74
C LEU A 3 -20.24 -7.01 3.23
N ALA A 4 -21.55 -7.16 3.03
CA ALA A 4 -22.30 -8.38 3.35
C ALA A 4 -21.91 -9.63 2.52
N ALA A 5 -21.27 -9.46 1.36
CA ALA A 5 -20.90 -10.58 0.47
C ALA A 5 -19.50 -11.17 0.76
N ASN A 6 -18.70 -10.53 1.61
CA ASN A 6 -17.39 -11.04 2.04
C ASN A 6 -17.17 -10.66 3.51
N PRO A 7 -17.54 -11.54 4.48
CA PRO A 7 -17.38 -11.24 5.89
C PRO A 7 -15.90 -11.00 6.24
N PRO A 8 -15.58 -10.08 7.17
CA PRO A 8 -14.20 -9.87 7.60
C PRO A 8 -13.58 -11.18 8.07
N ILE A 9 -12.41 -11.53 7.53
CA ILE A 9 -11.59 -12.62 8.06
C ILE A 9 -10.83 -12.06 9.26
N GLU A 10 -11.13 -12.59 10.44
CA GLU A 10 -10.40 -12.26 11.67
C GLU A 10 -9.03 -12.94 11.65
N ILE A 11 -7.98 -12.16 11.36
CA ILE A 11 -6.59 -12.58 11.47
C ILE A 11 -6.03 -11.98 12.76
N PRO A 12 -5.47 -12.77 13.71
CA PRO A 12 -4.98 -12.27 14.99
C PRO A 12 -3.63 -11.55 14.84
N LEU A 13 -3.60 -10.45 14.09
CA LEU A 13 -2.42 -9.68 13.75
C LEU A 13 -1.68 -9.17 15.00
N GLU A 14 -2.39 -8.88 16.09
CA GLU A 14 -1.81 -8.44 17.37
C GLU A 14 -0.92 -9.51 18.01
N ARG A 15 -1.15 -10.79 17.69
CA ARG A 15 -0.37 -11.91 18.20
C ARG A 15 0.84 -12.25 17.32
N MET A 16 0.95 -11.61 16.15
CA MET A 16 2.03 -11.88 15.19
C MET A 16 3.22 -10.94 15.45
N THR A 17 4.42 -11.51 15.40
CA THR A 17 5.67 -10.75 15.32
C THR A 17 5.78 -10.03 13.97
N GLY A 18 6.65 -9.02 13.89
CA GLY A 18 6.93 -8.29 12.64
C GLY A 18 7.27 -9.21 11.46
N PRO A 19 8.20 -10.17 11.58
CA PRO A 19 8.52 -11.12 10.53
C PRO A 19 7.31 -11.95 10.07
N GLN A 20 6.52 -12.48 11.01
CA GLN A 20 5.33 -13.27 10.67
C GLN A 20 4.28 -12.45 9.90
N LYS A 21 4.12 -11.17 10.24
CA LYS A 21 3.24 -10.27 9.46
C LYS A 21 3.75 -10.09 8.04
N TRP A 22 5.06 -10.05 7.87
CA TRP A 22 5.68 -9.89 6.56
C TRP A 22 5.55 -11.14 5.69
N ASP A 23 5.76 -12.32 6.28
CA ASP A 23 5.53 -13.59 5.59
C ASP A 23 4.06 -13.73 5.16
N LEU A 24 3.11 -13.36 6.03
CA LEU A 24 1.69 -13.35 5.69
C LEU A 24 1.38 -12.39 4.54
N PHE A 25 1.95 -11.17 4.57
CA PHE A 25 1.77 -10.20 3.50
C PHE A 25 2.29 -10.74 2.16
N GLN A 26 3.48 -11.34 2.14
CA GLN A 26 4.07 -11.91 0.92
C GLN A 26 3.23 -13.06 0.37
N ALA A 27 2.78 -13.97 1.23
CA ALA A 27 1.93 -15.09 0.82
C ALA A 27 0.59 -14.60 0.23
N LEU A 28 -0.05 -13.61 0.84
CA LEU A 28 -1.28 -13.00 0.30
C LEU A 28 -1.02 -12.30 -1.03
N TRP A 29 0.12 -11.62 -1.16
CA TRP A 29 0.48 -10.92 -2.39
C TRP A 29 0.77 -11.89 -3.55
N GLU A 30 1.50 -12.98 -3.31
CA GLU A 30 1.77 -14.02 -4.30
C GLU A 30 0.47 -14.71 -4.76
N ASP A 31 -0.42 -15.04 -3.83
CA ASP A 31 -1.73 -15.63 -4.14
C ASP A 31 -2.59 -14.68 -4.97
N LEU A 32 -2.70 -13.41 -4.56
CA LEU A 32 -3.45 -12.39 -5.31
C LEU A 32 -2.86 -12.17 -6.70
N SER A 33 -1.55 -11.95 -6.80
CA SER A 33 -0.89 -11.66 -8.08
C SER A 33 -0.90 -12.84 -9.06
N GLY A 34 -0.88 -14.07 -8.54
CA GLY A 34 -0.99 -15.30 -9.35
C GLY A 34 -2.42 -15.64 -9.78
N SER A 35 -3.43 -15.09 -9.09
CA SER A 35 -4.86 -15.31 -9.34
C SER A 35 -5.58 -14.11 -9.98
N MET A 36 -4.84 -13.11 -10.48
CA MET A 36 -5.36 -12.00 -11.28
C MET A 36 -5.80 -12.45 -12.69
N ASP A 37 -6.68 -13.44 -12.77
CA ASP A 37 -7.68 -13.49 -13.83
C ASP A 37 -8.78 -12.44 -13.50
N ASP A 38 -9.47 -11.94 -14.53
CA ASP A 38 -10.34 -10.74 -14.61
C ASP A 38 -11.35 -10.46 -13.46
N GLU A 39 -11.49 -11.34 -12.47
CA GLU A 39 -12.41 -11.26 -11.33
C GLU A 39 -11.84 -10.56 -10.09
N ALA A 40 -10.51 -10.44 -9.95
CA ALA A 40 -9.89 -9.62 -8.91
C ALA A 40 -9.91 -8.13 -9.29
N ARG A 41 -11.11 -7.56 -9.46
CA ARG A 41 -11.26 -6.13 -9.77
C ARG A 41 -10.65 -5.32 -8.63
N SER A 42 -9.69 -4.45 -8.98
CA SER A 42 -9.26 -3.39 -8.08
C SER A 42 -10.50 -2.69 -7.50
N PRO A 43 -10.47 -2.25 -6.23
CA PRO A 43 -11.60 -1.57 -5.63
C PRO A 43 -12.11 -0.43 -6.52
N ASP A 44 -13.42 -0.17 -6.54
CA ASP A 44 -14.02 0.83 -7.42
C ASP A 44 -13.41 2.24 -7.23
N TRP A 45 -12.89 2.55 -6.03
CA TRP A 45 -12.21 3.81 -5.72
C TRP A 45 -10.80 3.94 -6.32
N HIS A 46 -10.18 2.83 -6.76
CA HIS A 46 -8.77 2.80 -7.14
C HIS A 46 -8.49 3.69 -8.37
N ALA A 47 -9.39 3.66 -9.36
CA ALA A 47 -9.27 4.48 -10.57
C ALA A 47 -9.30 5.98 -10.25
N ASP A 48 -10.17 6.39 -9.32
CA ASP A 48 -10.32 7.80 -8.95
C ASP A 48 -9.07 8.33 -8.23
N VAL A 49 -8.48 7.52 -7.33
CA VAL A 49 -7.23 7.86 -6.64
C VAL A 49 -6.05 7.96 -7.62
N LEU A 50 -5.97 7.06 -8.60
CA LEU A 50 -4.91 7.13 -9.62
C LEU A 50 -5.04 8.40 -10.47
N ARG A 51 -6.26 8.71 -10.92
CA ARG A 51 -6.54 9.93 -11.69
C ARG A 51 -6.16 11.18 -10.90
N GLU A 52 -6.60 11.30 -9.65
CA GLU A 52 -6.25 12.43 -8.80
C GLU A 52 -4.73 12.60 -8.64
N ARG A 53 -4.00 11.49 -8.46
CA ARG A 53 -2.53 11.53 -8.31
C ARG A 53 -1.83 11.96 -9.60
N LEU A 54 -2.32 11.52 -10.76
CA LEU A 54 -1.79 11.93 -12.06
C LEU A 54 -2.05 13.42 -12.31
N GLU A 55 -3.26 13.92 -12.03
CA GLU A 55 -3.57 15.34 -12.18
C GLU A 55 -2.70 16.23 -11.27
N ARG A 56 -2.40 15.77 -10.04
CA ARG A 56 -1.46 16.48 -9.15
C ARG A 56 -0.04 16.52 -9.71
N GLU A 57 0.39 15.47 -10.40
CA GLU A 57 1.69 15.43 -11.07
C GLU A 57 1.74 16.38 -12.26
N GLU A 58 0.70 16.38 -13.11
CA GLU A 58 0.57 17.31 -14.23
C GLU A 58 0.55 18.78 -13.78
N ARG A 59 -0.05 19.07 -12.61
CA ARG A 59 -0.03 20.41 -11.98
C ARG A 59 1.28 20.76 -11.27
N GLY A 60 2.25 19.84 -11.20
CA GLY A 60 3.52 20.02 -10.48
C GLY A 60 3.39 19.99 -8.95
N GLU A 61 2.24 19.56 -8.43
CA GLU A 61 1.96 19.40 -6.99
C GLU A 61 2.49 18.07 -6.44
N ALA A 62 2.80 17.12 -7.32
CA ALA A 62 3.41 15.83 -7.00
C ALA A 62 4.57 15.53 -7.95
N VAL A 63 5.54 14.73 -7.48
CA VAL A 63 6.66 14.26 -8.29
C VAL A 63 6.90 12.78 -8.07
N TRP A 64 7.24 12.07 -9.15
CA TRP A 64 7.75 10.70 -9.06
C TRP A 64 9.17 10.72 -8.47
N ARG A 65 9.44 9.80 -7.54
CA ARG A 65 10.77 9.62 -6.95
C ARG A 65 11.10 8.15 -6.87
N GLY A 66 12.39 7.86 -6.89
CA GLY A 66 12.89 6.51 -6.62
C GLY A 66 12.54 6.08 -5.20
N VAL A 67 12.34 4.77 -5.02
CA VAL A 67 12.06 4.20 -3.70
C VAL A 67 13.24 4.44 -2.74
N ASP A 68 14.47 4.23 -3.22
CA ASP A 68 15.70 4.46 -2.43
C ASP A 68 15.85 5.93 -2.03
N GLU A 69 15.65 6.84 -2.99
CA GLU A 69 15.65 8.29 -2.75
C GLU A 69 14.62 8.68 -1.67
N THR A 70 13.44 8.06 -1.73
CA THR A 70 12.37 8.30 -0.77
C THR A 70 12.75 7.81 0.63
N PHE A 71 13.34 6.61 0.74
CA PHE A 71 13.81 6.09 2.03
C PHE A 71 14.92 6.93 2.64
N ASP A 72 15.88 7.38 1.83
CA ASP A 72 16.97 8.24 2.30
C ASP A 72 16.46 9.56 2.84
N ARG A 73 15.48 10.18 2.15
CA ARG A 73 14.81 11.39 2.62
C ARG A 73 14.09 11.17 3.96
N ILE A 74 13.32 10.08 4.08
CA ILE A 74 12.59 9.75 5.31
C ILE A 74 13.58 9.55 6.47
N ARG A 75 14.67 8.81 6.25
CA ARG A 75 15.73 8.63 7.25
C ARG A 75 16.35 9.96 7.67
N ALA A 76 16.65 10.84 6.71
CA ALA A 76 17.20 12.17 6.98
C ALA A 76 16.22 13.03 7.79
N GLN A 77 14.92 13.01 7.47
CA GLN A 77 13.88 13.73 8.20
C GLN A 77 13.73 13.22 9.64
N ILE A 78 13.74 11.91 9.86
CA ILE A 78 13.68 11.32 11.21
C ILE A 78 14.94 11.69 12.01
N ALA A 79 16.11 11.67 11.39
CA ALA A 79 17.37 12.05 12.04
C ALA A 79 17.39 13.54 12.43
N HIS A 80 16.74 14.41 11.67
CA HIS A 80 16.61 15.84 11.98
C HIS A 80 15.50 16.12 13.01
N GLY A 81 14.37 15.42 12.94
CA GLY A 81 13.25 15.55 13.88
C GLY A 81 13.56 15.11 15.31
N ARG A 82 14.67 14.39 15.52
CA ARG A 82 15.16 13.98 16.85
C ARG A 82 16.08 15.03 17.53
N LYS A 83 16.34 16.17 16.87
CA LYS A 83 17.15 17.27 17.41
C LYS A 83 16.34 18.47 17.91
N ASN A 84 15.01 18.43 17.86
CA ASN A 84 14.12 19.42 18.47
C ASN A 84 13.38 18.81 19.66
#